data_AF-A0A517S9F1-F1
#
_entry.id   AF-A0A517S9F1-F1
#
_cell.length_a   1.000
_cell.length_b   1.000
_cell.length_c   1.000
_cell.angle_alpha   90.00
_cell.angle_beta   90.00
_cell.angle_gamma   90.00
#
_symmetry.space_group_name_H-M   'P 1'
#
loop_
_entity.id
_entity.type
_entity.pdbx_description
1 polymer ?
#
loop_
_entity_poly.entity_id
_entity_poly.type
_entity_poly.pdbx_seq_one_letter_code
_entity_poly.pdbx_strand_id
1 'polypeptide(L)'
;MSCRVLMITLVTVGAVLSTSLANAQQKSNFPGKPANPGRQEMSNSYRAQGSFSRGYRPSMTYSYQNSARSHAQALSSQGQAVKKIDPQTAKEHVAEVKKNVAAAKTELTKIDMEAAKKAEIVQHIDAMKKHYEAAEKCCSDADHHIEANAESGTIASCCADMDKHLAAAEAEHKKLMELLHIELPKPAAK
;
A
#
# COMPACT_ATOMS: atom_id res chain seq x y z
N MET A 1 32.39 71.41 15.41
CA MET A 1 32.19 70.23 16.28
C MET A 1 32.58 69.00 15.46
N SER A 2 33.86 68.60 15.42
CA SER A 2 34.53 67.65 16.35
C SER A 2 33.72 66.35 16.51
N CYS A 3 34.01 65.22 15.84
CA CYS A 3 35.19 64.32 15.76
C CYS A 3 35.21 63.22 16.85
N ARG A 4 35.66 62.01 16.44
CA ARG A 4 35.89 60.70 17.13
C ARG A 4 34.70 59.72 17.07
N VAL A 5 34.73 58.58 16.35
CA VAL A 5 35.71 57.49 16.18
C VAL A 5 36.07 56.79 17.50
N LEU A 6 35.56 55.56 17.68
CA LEU A 6 36.27 54.52 18.41
C LEU A 6 36.10 53.17 17.69
N MET A 7 37.24 52.67 17.21
CA MET A 7 37.48 51.30 16.78
C MET A 7 37.41 50.34 17.98
N ILE A 8 36.88 49.14 17.77
CA ILE A 8 37.44 47.94 18.42
C ILE A 8 37.61 46.87 17.34
N THR A 9 38.85 46.42 17.22
CA THR A 9 39.34 45.34 16.35
C THR A 9 39.67 44.14 17.23
N LEU A 10 39.24 42.93 16.87
CA LEU A 10 39.88 41.64 17.20
C LEU A 10 39.23 40.56 16.27
N VAL A 11 39.83 40.16 15.15
CA VAL A 11 40.92 39.17 14.93
C VAL A 11 40.52 37.71 15.25
N THR A 12 39.97 37.06 14.19
CA THR A 12 40.26 35.74 13.57
C THR A 12 40.37 34.42 14.35
N VAL A 13 40.13 33.36 13.53
CA VAL A 13 40.43 31.92 13.68
C VAL A 13 39.32 31.17 14.43
N GLY A 14 38.61 30.19 13.88
CA GLY A 14 38.84 29.32 12.74
C GLY A 14 38.24 27.97 13.11
N ALA A 15 37.47 27.34 12.22
CA ALA A 15 37.23 25.89 12.15
C ALA A 15 36.13 25.63 11.13
N VAL A 16 36.53 25.03 10.01
CA VAL A 16 35.65 24.38 9.05
C VAL A 16 35.02 23.18 9.76
N LEU A 17 33.70 23.16 9.90
CA LEU A 17 32.95 21.91 10.09
C LEU A 17 31.98 21.75 8.92
N SER A 18 32.49 21.17 7.85
CA SER A 18 31.69 20.47 6.86
C SER A 18 31.03 19.27 7.54
N THR A 19 29.79 19.41 8.01
CA THR A 19 28.97 18.24 8.36
C THR A 19 28.45 17.62 7.08
N SER A 20 29.30 16.80 6.46
CA SER A 20 28.85 15.74 5.57
C SER A 20 27.88 14.85 6.37
N LEU A 21 26.59 14.94 6.05
CA LEU A 21 25.60 13.93 6.41
C LEU A 21 26.01 12.63 5.70
N ALA A 22 26.89 11.88 6.37
CA ALA A 22 27.22 10.53 6.00
C ALA A 22 25.94 9.70 6.14
N ASN A 23 25.42 9.34 4.97
CA ASN A 23 24.35 8.38 4.76
C ASN A 23 24.66 7.13 5.59
N ALA A 24 23.92 6.94 6.69
CA ALA A 24 24.00 5.73 7.50
C ALA A 24 23.33 4.58 6.72
N GLN A 25 23.98 4.12 5.66
CA GLN A 25 23.73 2.80 5.10
C GLN A 25 24.25 1.78 6.11
N GLN A 26 23.37 1.37 7.01
CA GLN A 26 23.58 0.25 7.89
C GLN A 26 23.66 -1.03 7.03
N LYS A 27 24.85 -1.30 6.47
CA LYS A 27 25.22 -2.61 5.91
C LYS A 27 25.29 -3.58 7.08
N SER A 28 24.20 -4.27 7.37
CA SER A 28 24.23 -5.45 8.22
C SER A 28 25.01 -6.55 7.48
N ASN A 29 26.28 -6.71 7.86
CA ASN A 29 27.10 -7.86 7.50
C ASN A 29 26.53 -9.10 8.21
N PHE A 30 25.69 -9.86 7.51
CA PHE A 30 25.35 -11.23 7.92
C PHE A 30 26.31 -12.20 7.23
N PRO A 31 27.18 -12.91 7.99
CA PRO A 31 28.04 -13.94 7.41
C PRO A 31 27.22 -15.21 7.18
N GLY A 32 26.91 -15.47 5.91
CA GLY A 32 26.25 -16.67 5.44
C GLY A 32 25.66 -16.42 4.05
N LYS A 33 25.86 -17.33 3.09
CA LYS A 33 25.13 -17.25 1.82
C LYS A 33 23.62 -17.25 2.16
N PRO A 34 22.83 -16.28 1.69
CA PRO A 34 21.40 -16.32 1.90
C PRO A 34 20.84 -17.65 1.38
N ALA A 35 19.96 -18.26 2.16
CA ALA A 35 19.19 -19.43 1.76
C ALA A 35 18.42 -19.23 0.44
N ASN A 36 18.30 -17.99 -0.04
CA ASN A 36 17.77 -17.68 -1.36
C ASN A 36 18.28 -16.29 -1.86
N PRO A 37 19.36 -16.21 -2.67
CA PRO A 37 20.01 -14.94 -3.03
C PRO A 37 19.06 -13.93 -3.69
N GLY A 38 18.18 -14.39 -4.58
CA GLY A 38 17.21 -13.48 -5.20
C GLY A 38 16.18 -12.87 -4.23
N ARG A 39 15.98 -13.45 -3.03
CA ARG A 39 15.04 -12.87 -2.02
C ARG A 39 15.72 -11.70 -1.32
N GLN A 40 17.00 -11.86 -1.01
CA GLN A 40 17.79 -10.80 -0.40
C GLN A 40 18.04 -9.64 -1.37
N GLU A 41 18.26 -9.92 -2.65
CA GLU A 41 18.36 -8.89 -3.69
C GLU A 41 17.09 -8.04 -3.82
N MET A 42 15.91 -8.67 -3.81
CA MET A 42 14.63 -7.93 -3.83
C MET A 42 14.43 -7.08 -2.57
N SER A 43 14.73 -7.62 -1.40
CA SER A 43 14.67 -6.87 -0.13
C SER A 43 15.62 -5.65 -0.15
N ASN A 44 16.85 -5.84 -0.64
CA ASN A 44 17.85 -4.78 -0.77
C ASN A 44 17.44 -3.72 -1.80
N SER A 45 16.88 -4.13 -2.94
CA SER A 45 16.33 -3.22 -3.95
C SER A 45 15.23 -2.34 -3.35
N TYR A 46 14.29 -2.94 -2.62
CA TYR A 46 13.21 -2.21 -1.97
C TYR A 46 13.75 -1.20 -0.95
N ARG A 47 14.69 -1.59 -0.10
CA ARG A 47 15.31 -0.67 0.88
C ARG A 47 16.05 0.49 0.21
N ALA A 48 16.64 0.27 -0.96
CA ALA A 48 17.38 1.31 -1.68
C ALA A 48 16.49 2.24 -2.52
N GLN A 49 15.38 1.73 -3.07
CA GLN A 49 14.62 2.42 -4.12
C GLN A 49 13.11 2.57 -3.81
N GLY A 50 12.62 2.04 -2.70
CA GLY A 50 11.18 1.99 -2.38
C GLY A 50 10.36 1.11 -3.33
N SER A 51 11.06 0.35 -4.19
CA SER A 51 10.47 -0.57 -5.15
C SER A 51 11.41 -1.74 -5.40
N PHE A 52 10.86 -2.87 -5.83
CA PHE A 52 11.67 -3.99 -6.32
C PHE A 52 11.00 -4.54 -7.58
N SER A 53 11.76 -5.22 -8.43
CA SER A 53 11.20 -5.96 -9.58
C SER A 53 10.37 -5.08 -10.53
N ARG A 54 11.02 -4.49 -11.54
CA ARG A 54 10.45 -3.51 -12.50
C ARG A 54 9.60 -2.38 -11.88
N GLY A 55 9.90 -2.00 -10.63
CA GLY A 55 9.25 -0.88 -9.96
C GLY A 55 7.94 -1.25 -9.25
N TYR A 56 7.72 -2.50 -8.86
CA TYR A 56 6.63 -2.86 -7.95
C TYR A 56 6.81 -2.16 -6.60
N ARG A 57 5.73 -1.53 -6.11
CA ARG A 57 5.70 -0.74 -4.88
C ARG A 57 4.70 -1.32 -3.88
N PRO A 58 5.13 -2.19 -2.95
CA PRO A 58 4.26 -2.79 -1.95
C PRO A 58 3.42 -1.80 -1.16
N SER A 59 4.01 -0.68 -0.75
CA SER A 59 3.30 0.37 0.00
C SER A 59 2.13 0.96 -0.78
N MET A 60 2.25 1.08 -2.11
CA MET A 60 1.17 1.55 -2.98
C MET A 60 0.05 0.52 -3.09
N THR A 61 0.40 -0.75 -3.35
CA THR A 61 -0.57 -1.85 -3.36
C THR A 61 -1.34 -1.93 -2.05
N TYR A 62 -0.64 -1.82 -0.91
CA TYR A 62 -1.27 -1.80 0.41
C TYR A 62 -2.21 -0.62 0.60
N SER A 63 -1.81 0.58 0.16
CA SER A 63 -2.64 1.79 0.25
C SER A 63 -3.92 1.66 -0.58
N TYR A 64 -3.83 1.14 -1.81
CA TYR A 64 -5.00 0.89 -2.64
C TYR A 64 -5.94 -0.16 -2.01
N GLN A 65 -5.39 -1.26 -1.48
CA GLN A 65 -6.17 -2.27 -0.76
C GLN A 65 -6.94 -1.66 0.41
N ASN A 66 -6.27 -0.90 1.28
CA ASN A 66 -6.90 -0.29 2.45
C ASN A 66 -7.97 0.75 2.07
N SER A 67 -7.72 1.53 1.02
CA SER A 67 -8.70 2.48 0.49
C SER A 67 -9.97 1.74 0.01
N ALA A 68 -9.81 0.68 -0.80
CA ALA A 68 -10.92 -0.16 -1.24
C ALA A 68 -11.71 -0.74 -0.05
N ARG A 69 -11.01 -1.28 0.96
CA ARG A 69 -11.64 -1.81 2.18
C ARG A 69 -12.44 -0.74 2.93
N SER A 70 -11.89 0.46 3.06
CA SER A 70 -12.56 1.57 3.75
C SER A 70 -13.88 1.95 3.07
N HIS A 71 -13.92 2.00 1.73
CA HIS A 71 -15.16 2.27 0.99
C HIS A 71 -16.19 1.13 1.12
N ALA A 72 -15.74 -0.13 1.05
CA ALA A 72 -16.62 -1.29 1.24
C ALA A 72 -17.22 -1.33 2.65
N GLN A 73 -16.40 -1.09 3.68
CA GLN A 73 -16.83 -1.04 5.08
C GLN A 73 -17.80 0.12 5.35
N ALA A 74 -17.55 1.30 4.77
CA ALA A 74 -18.44 2.44 4.90
C ALA A 74 -19.86 2.12 4.38
N LEU A 75 -19.98 1.55 3.18
CA LEU A 75 -21.28 1.15 2.62
C LEU A 75 -21.93 0.02 3.42
N SER A 76 -21.14 -0.97 3.85
CA SER A 76 -21.67 -2.08 4.66
C SER A 76 -22.25 -1.57 5.98
N SER A 77 -21.51 -0.72 6.69
CA SER A 77 -21.95 -0.10 7.94
C SER A 77 -23.16 0.81 7.72
N GLN A 78 -23.19 1.60 6.66
CA GLN A 78 -24.33 2.47 6.36
C GLN A 78 -25.58 1.64 6.07
N GLY A 79 -25.46 0.61 5.24
CA GLY A 79 -26.59 -0.24 4.87
C GLY A 79 -27.16 -1.05 6.03
N GLN A 80 -26.38 -1.32 7.07
CA GLN A 80 -26.87 -1.88 8.33
C GLN A 80 -27.65 -0.88 9.18
N ALA A 81 -27.35 0.43 9.06
CA ALA A 81 -27.96 1.49 9.88
C ALA A 81 -29.24 2.09 9.27
N VAL A 82 -29.44 1.96 7.96
CA VAL A 82 -30.57 2.59 7.24
C VAL A 82 -31.40 1.56 6.49
N LYS A 83 -32.64 1.91 6.11
CA LYS A 83 -33.52 1.05 5.30
C LYS A 83 -33.26 1.14 3.79
N LYS A 84 -32.66 2.24 3.34
CA LYS A 84 -32.34 2.47 1.93
C LYS A 84 -31.09 3.34 1.87
N ILE A 85 -30.13 2.93 1.04
CA ILE A 85 -28.94 3.73 0.76
C ILE A 85 -29.26 4.63 -0.42
N ASP A 86 -28.76 5.86 -0.38
CA ASP A 86 -28.81 6.74 -1.54
C ASP A 86 -28.06 6.08 -2.73
N PRO A 87 -28.72 5.84 -3.88
CA PRO A 87 -28.11 5.12 -4.99
C PRO A 87 -26.86 5.80 -5.54
N GLN A 88 -26.81 7.14 -5.54
CA GLN A 88 -25.66 7.88 -6.03
C GLN A 88 -24.44 7.67 -5.12
N THR A 89 -24.64 7.80 -3.81
CA THR A 89 -23.62 7.51 -2.79
C THR A 89 -23.10 6.07 -2.92
N ALA A 90 -24.01 5.10 -3.11
CA ALA A 90 -23.62 3.71 -3.28
C ALA A 90 -22.75 3.50 -4.54
N LYS A 91 -23.11 4.12 -5.68
CA LYS A 91 -22.33 4.07 -6.92
C LYS A 91 -20.94 4.68 -6.75
N GLU A 92 -20.83 5.82 -6.08
CA GLU A 92 -19.55 6.50 -5.85
C GLU A 92 -18.57 5.62 -5.06
N HIS A 93 -19.04 5.01 -3.98
CA HIS A 93 -18.23 4.11 -3.17
C HIS A 93 -17.84 2.83 -3.92
N VAL A 94 -18.78 2.19 -4.64
CA VAL A 94 -18.47 0.99 -5.45
C VAL A 94 -17.46 1.33 -6.56
N ALA A 95 -17.58 2.51 -7.20
CA ALA A 95 -16.64 2.97 -8.21
C ALA A 95 -15.22 3.17 -7.64
N GLU A 96 -15.10 3.77 -6.46
CA GLU A 96 -13.81 3.91 -5.78
C GLU A 96 -13.21 2.55 -5.41
N VAL A 97 -14.01 1.57 -4.98
CA VAL A 97 -13.50 0.21 -4.76
C VAL A 97 -12.93 -0.37 -6.06
N LYS A 98 -13.68 -0.33 -7.16
CA LYS A 98 -13.22 -0.84 -8.46
C LYS A 98 -11.92 -0.19 -8.91
N LYS A 99 -11.83 1.14 -8.80
CA LYS A 99 -10.63 1.91 -9.15
C LYS A 99 -9.41 1.51 -8.32
N ASN A 100 -9.57 1.37 -7.01
CA ASN A 100 -8.47 0.97 -6.12
C ASN A 100 -8.06 -0.49 -6.34
N VAL A 101 -9.01 -1.41 -6.58
CA VAL A 101 -8.70 -2.81 -6.94
C VAL A 101 -7.94 -2.88 -8.27
N ALA A 102 -8.38 -2.13 -9.28
CA ALA A 102 -7.68 -2.05 -10.56
C ALA A 102 -6.24 -1.52 -10.39
N ALA A 103 -6.05 -0.44 -9.62
CA ALA A 103 -4.73 0.11 -9.33
C ALA A 103 -3.83 -0.90 -8.59
N ALA A 104 -4.37 -1.63 -7.62
CA ALA A 104 -3.64 -2.68 -6.92
C ALA A 104 -3.21 -3.82 -7.87
N LYS A 105 -4.10 -4.25 -8.78
CA LYS A 105 -3.78 -5.23 -9.84
C LYS A 105 -2.68 -4.71 -10.78
N THR A 106 -2.74 -3.43 -11.19
CA THR A 106 -1.70 -2.81 -12.02
C THR A 106 -0.35 -2.73 -11.32
N GLU A 107 -0.29 -2.54 -10.00
CA GLU A 107 0.98 -2.66 -9.29
C GLU A 107 1.49 -4.12 -9.33
N LEU A 108 0.62 -5.12 -9.10
CA LEU A 108 1.03 -6.53 -9.12
C LEU A 108 1.62 -6.98 -10.47
N THR A 109 1.21 -6.40 -11.60
CA THR A 109 1.80 -6.75 -12.92
C THR A 109 3.24 -6.27 -13.08
N LYS A 110 3.73 -5.37 -12.21
CA LYS A 110 5.11 -4.89 -12.23
C LYS A 110 6.07 -5.91 -11.63
N ILE A 111 5.58 -6.88 -10.86
CA ILE A 111 6.42 -7.95 -10.32
C ILE A 111 6.98 -8.78 -11.49
N ASP A 112 8.30 -8.78 -11.63
CA ASP A 112 9.06 -9.36 -12.74
C ASP A 112 9.07 -10.89 -12.74
N MET A 113 9.39 -11.45 -13.90
CA MET A 113 9.55 -12.88 -14.17
C MET A 113 10.58 -13.55 -13.27
N GLU A 114 11.63 -12.84 -12.83
CA GLU A 114 12.61 -13.35 -11.84
C GLU A 114 11.96 -13.65 -10.49
N ALA A 115 11.02 -12.81 -10.04
CA ALA A 115 10.22 -13.08 -8.85
C ALA A 115 9.17 -14.19 -9.13
N ALA A 116 8.67 -14.26 -10.36
CA ALA A 116 7.77 -15.33 -10.81
C ALA A 116 8.43 -16.72 -10.93
N LYS A 117 9.77 -16.81 -10.84
CA LYS A 117 10.47 -18.11 -10.75
C LYS A 117 10.37 -18.75 -9.36
N LYS A 118 9.85 -18.03 -8.36
CA LYS A 118 9.70 -18.52 -6.99
C LYS A 118 8.26 -18.91 -6.74
N ALA A 119 8.00 -20.21 -6.67
CA ALA A 119 6.66 -20.78 -6.52
C ALA A 119 5.86 -20.15 -5.37
N GLU A 120 6.50 -19.91 -4.22
CA GLU A 120 5.86 -19.27 -3.06
C GLU A 120 5.41 -17.82 -3.33
N ILE A 121 6.20 -17.04 -4.09
CA ILE A 121 5.83 -15.66 -4.46
C ILE A 121 4.65 -15.67 -5.43
N VAL A 122 4.72 -16.52 -6.45
CA VAL A 122 3.64 -16.67 -7.43
C VAL A 122 2.34 -17.09 -6.76
N GLN A 123 2.41 -18.04 -5.83
CA GLN A 123 1.24 -18.50 -5.07
C GLN A 123 0.52 -17.36 -4.35
N HIS A 124 1.25 -16.50 -3.64
CA HIS A 124 0.65 -15.35 -2.96
C HIS A 124 0.10 -14.31 -3.93
N ILE A 125 0.80 -14.02 -5.03
CA ILE A 125 0.34 -13.07 -6.05
C ILE A 125 -0.94 -13.56 -6.73
N ASP A 126 -1.01 -14.83 -7.09
CA ASP A 126 -2.19 -15.40 -7.74
C ASP A 126 -3.38 -15.51 -6.77
N ALA A 127 -3.12 -15.82 -5.49
CA ALA A 127 -4.14 -15.75 -4.45
C ALA A 127 -4.68 -14.32 -4.28
N MET A 128 -3.82 -13.29 -4.27
CA MET A 128 -4.25 -11.89 -4.25
C MET A 128 -5.12 -11.53 -5.46
N LYS A 129 -4.72 -11.91 -6.68
CA LYS A 129 -5.51 -11.67 -7.90
C LYS A 129 -6.88 -12.34 -7.83
N LYS A 130 -6.94 -13.59 -7.39
CA LYS A 130 -8.20 -14.32 -7.22
C LYS A 130 -9.15 -13.62 -6.23
N HIS A 131 -8.61 -13.09 -5.13
CA HIS A 131 -9.40 -12.32 -4.18
C HIS A 131 -9.86 -10.97 -4.75
N TYR A 132 -9.05 -10.31 -5.57
CA TYR A 132 -9.48 -9.10 -6.28
C TYR A 132 -10.59 -9.36 -7.30
N GLU A 133 -10.50 -10.45 -8.07
CA GLU A 133 -11.55 -10.84 -9.01
C GLU A 133 -12.87 -11.14 -8.29
N ALA A 134 -12.81 -11.80 -7.12
CA ALA A 134 -13.98 -12.03 -6.30
C ALA A 134 -14.57 -10.71 -5.76
N ALA A 135 -13.74 -9.76 -5.34
CA ALA A 135 -14.20 -8.44 -4.93
C ALA A 135 -14.83 -7.65 -6.10
N GLU A 136 -14.27 -7.72 -7.31
CA GLU A 136 -14.83 -7.13 -8.53
C GLU A 136 -16.20 -7.73 -8.88
N LYS A 137 -16.39 -9.03 -8.65
CA LYS A 137 -17.69 -9.68 -8.79
C LYS A 137 -18.70 -9.10 -7.79
N CYS A 138 -18.34 -8.98 -6.51
CA CYS A 138 -19.19 -8.33 -5.51
C CYS A 138 -19.52 -6.87 -5.88
N CYS A 139 -18.61 -6.16 -6.55
CA CYS A 139 -18.89 -4.80 -7.05
C CYS A 139 -19.94 -4.81 -8.16
N SER A 140 -19.87 -5.79 -9.07
CA SER A 140 -20.86 -5.94 -10.14
C SER A 140 -22.24 -6.31 -9.60
N ASP A 141 -22.28 -7.21 -8.61
CA ASP A 141 -23.51 -7.58 -7.92
C ASP A 141 -24.11 -6.37 -7.17
N ALA A 142 -23.27 -5.58 -6.49
CA ALA A 142 -23.69 -4.35 -5.83
C ALA A 142 -24.28 -3.33 -6.81
N ASP A 143 -23.65 -3.08 -7.96
CA ASP A 143 -24.19 -2.20 -9.00
C ASP A 143 -25.57 -2.64 -9.46
N HIS A 144 -25.77 -3.95 -9.70
CA HIS A 144 -27.06 -4.48 -10.09
C HIS A 144 -28.14 -4.19 -9.03
N HIS A 145 -27.81 -4.40 -7.74
CA HIS A 145 -28.74 -4.12 -6.65
C HIS A 145 -29.04 -2.63 -6.48
N ILE A 146 -28.05 -1.76 -6.71
CA ILE A 146 -28.22 -0.32 -6.69
C ILE A 146 -29.18 0.15 -7.79
N GLU A 147 -29.05 -0.40 -9.01
CA GLU A 147 -29.93 -0.07 -10.13
C GLU A 147 -31.35 -0.61 -9.97
N ALA A 148 -31.50 -1.79 -9.36
CA ALA A 148 -32.80 -2.43 -9.22
C ALA A 148 -33.68 -1.78 -8.14
N ASN A 149 -33.16 -1.58 -6.92
CA ASN A 149 -33.96 -1.06 -5.80
C ASN A 149 -33.15 -0.36 -4.68
N ALA A 150 -31.82 -0.45 -4.73
CA ALA A 150 -30.91 0.05 -3.70
C ALA A 150 -31.32 -0.31 -2.26
N GLU A 151 -31.83 -1.53 -2.08
CA GLU A 151 -32.20 -2.05 -0.76
C GLU A 151 -30.95 -2.17 0.11
N SER A 152 -31.00 -1.58 1.30
CA SER A 152 -29.81 -1.41 2.15
C SER A 152 -29.23 -2.74 2.63
N GLY A 153 -30.08 -3.71 2.98
CA GLY A 153 -29.63 -5.02 3.44
C GLY A 153 -28.82 -5.78 2.39
N THR A 154 -29.29 -5.77 1.14
CA THR A 154 -28.61 -6.44 0.02
C THR A 154 -27.30 -5.75 -0.34
N ILE A 155 -27.29 -4.41 -0.45
CA ILE A 155 -26.04 -3.66 -0.68
C ILE A 155 -25.06 -3.89 0.48
N ALA A 156 -25.52 -3.86 1.73
CA ALA A 156 -24.67 -4.07 2.89
C ALA A 156 -24.00 -5.45 2.88
N SER A 157 -24.75 -6.49 2.46
CA SER A 157 -24.23 -7.84 2.31
C SER A 157 -23.18 -7.92 1.20
N CYS A 158 -23.45 -7.36 0.01
CA CYS A 158 -22.48 -7.33 -1.08
C CYS A 158 -21.19 -6.62 -0.67
N CYS A 159 -21.30 -5.48 0.03
CA CYS A 159 -20.15 -4.73 0.52
C CYS A 159 -19.40 -5.43 1.66
N ALA A 160 -20.08 -6.24 2.49
CA ALA A 160 -19.42 -7.08 3.50
C ALA A 160 -18.62 -8.22 2.86
N ASP A 161 -19.18 -8.89 1.85
CA ASP A 161 -18.49 -9.95 1.11
C ASP A 161 -17.31 -9.39 0.31
N MET A 162 -17.47 -8.18 -0.25
CA MET A 162 -16.40 -7.42 -0.88
C MET A 162 -15.25 -7.14 0.11
N ASP A 163 -15.52 -6.62 1.31
CA ASP A 163 -14.48 -6.40 2.33
C ASP A 163 -13.80 -7.71 2.75
N LYS A 164 -14.56 -8.81 2.88
CA LYS A 164 -14.00 -10.13 3.19
C LYS A 164 -12.96 -10.58 2.15
N HIS A 165 -13.24 -10.39 0.87
CA HIS A 165 -12.29 -10.71 -0.20
C HIS A 165 -11.08 -9.78 -0.18
N LEU A 166 -11.29 -8.48 0.01
CA LEU A 166 -10.19 -7.51 0.12
C LEU A 166 -9.30 -7.77 1.35
N ALA A 167 -9.88 -8.15 2.48
CA ALA A 167 -9.15 -8.54 3.69
C ALA A 167 -8.31 -9.81 3.47
N ALA A 168 -8.82 -10.78 2.72
CA ALA A 168 -8.06 -11.96 2.33
C ALA A 168 -6.89 -11.62 1.38
N ALA A 169 -7.09 -10.71 0.43
CA ALA A 169 -6.02 -10.18 -0.42
C ALA A 169 -4.94 -9.44 0.40
N GLU A 170 -5.34 -8.68 1.42
CA GLU A 170 -4.40 -8.01 2.33
C GLU A 170 -3.61 -9.05 3.16
N ALA A 171 -4.24 -10.13 3.61
CA ALA A 171 -3.56 -11.19 4.34
C ALA A 171 -2.50 -11.89 3.48
N GLU A 172 -2.79 -12.19 2.21
CA GLU A 172 -1.81 -12.73 1.27
C GLU A 172 -0.70 -11.72 0.96
N HIS A 173 -1.02 -10.43 0.86
CA HIS A 173 -0.02 -9.39 0.70
C HIS A 173 0.93 -9.30 1.90
N LYS A 174 0.42 -9.40 3.13
CA LYS A 174 1.25 -9.44 4.35
C LYS A 174 2.20 -10.63 4.34
N LYS A 175 1.70 -11.82 4.02
CA LYS A 175 2.55 -13.02 3.88
C LYS A 175 3.64 -12.81 2.84
N LEU A 176 3.31 -12.23 1.68
CA LEU A 176 4.30 -11.89 0.66
C LEU A 176 5.36 -10.91 1.17
N MET A 177 4.96 -9.90 1.95
CA MET A 177 5.90 -8.91 2.49
C MET A 177 6.82 -9.50 3.58
N GLU A 178 6.28 -10.34 4.46
CA GLU A 178 7.05 -11.12 5.42
C GLU A 178 8.06 -12.02 4.71
N LEU A 179 7.63 -12.72 3.66
CA LEU A 179 8.47 -13.55 2.80
C LEU A 179 9.65 -12.75 2.23
N LEU A 180 9.42 -11.49 1.87
CA LEU A 180 10.42 -10.61 1.27
C LEU A 180 11.19 -9.77 2.29
N HIS A 181 10.91 -9.91 3.59
CA HIS A 181 11.46 -9.10 4.68
C HIS A 181 11.26 -7.58 4.43
N ILE A 182 10.07 -7.23 3.96
CA ILE A 182 9.64 -5.85 3.71
C ILE A 182 8.63 -5.45 4.79
N GLU A 183 8.88 -4.33 5.46
CA GLU A 183 7.91 -3.74 6.37
C GLU A 183 6.89 -2.91 5.60
N LEU A 184 5.60 -3.20 5.80
CA LEU A 184 4.51 -2.38 5.28
C LEU A 184 4.26 -1.16 6.19
N PRO A 185 3.72 -0.06 5.66
CA PRO A 185 3.28 1.07 6.47
C PRO A 185 2.33 0.56 7.55
N LYS A 186 2.61 0.92 8.82
CA LYS A 186 1.63 0.68 9.89
C LYS A 186 0.38 1.51 9.58
N PRO A 187 -0.83 0.96 9.70
CA PRO A 187 -2.03 1.78 9.64
C PRO A 187 -1.93 2.86 10.71
N ALA A 188 -2.35 4.08 10.40
CA ALA A 188 -2.42 5.16 11.38
C ALA A 188 -3.20 4.66 12.60
N ALA A 189 -2.69 4.95 13.81
CA ALA A 189 -3.36 4.56 15.04
C ALA A 189 -4.81 5.05 15.02
N LYS A 190 -5.75 4.14 15.30
CA LYS A 190 -7.19 4.43 15.37
C LYS A 190 -7.51 5.31 16.56
#